data_AF-A0AAW6DSF1-F1
#
_entry.id   AF-A0AAW6DSF1-F1
#
_cell.length_a   1.000
_cell.length_b   1.000
_cell.length_c   1.000
_cell.angle_alpha   90.00
_cell.angle_beta   90.00
_cell.angle_gamma   90.00
#
_symmetry.space_group_name_H-M   'P 1'
#
loop_
_entity.id
_entity.type
_entity.pdbx_description
1 polymer ?
#
loop_
_entity_poly.entity_id
_entity_poly.type
_entity_poly.pdbx_seq_one_letter_code
_entity_poly.pdbx_strand_id
1 'polypeptide(L)'
;MLKEELACCEQIGFDSINQALLEFAKKDIFKDEILKYAVFTENEIESVKNDLSQAEIETMKRRADMVSIAKELINEFTVIEFENDADFSDLSHIPIAYTTDEILEFPINVFVDLEKMKLVKRYNNNSEFDSGVYFGESKDKMYMILGNLEFDELVSVPDYVREEIGKDDALDMTNNSSRSL
;
A
#
# COMPACT_ATOMS: atom_id res chain seq x y z
N MET A 1 -5.07 -2.04 9.71
CA MET A 1 -5.27 -1.71 11.13
C MET A 1 -6.71 -1.25 11.41
N LEU A 2 -7.15 -0.01 11.14
CA LEU A 2 -8.55 0.38 11.42
C LEU A 2 -9.59 -0.30 10.51
N LYS A 3 -9.30 -0.46 9.21
CA LYS A 3 -10.22 -1.16 8.28
C LYS A 3 -10.40 -2.64 8.61
N GLU A 4 -9.37 -3.30 9.12
CA GLU A 4 -9.44 -4.72 9.54
C GLU A 4 -10.26 -4.89 10.83
N GLU A 5 -10.17 -3.93 11.76
CA GLU A 5 -11.05 -3.90 12.95
C GLU A 5 -12.50 -3.53 12.60
N LEU A 6 -12.69 -2.68 11.57
CA LEU A 6 -13.99 -2.29 11.02
C LEU A 6 -14.62 -3.34 10.08
N ALA A 7 -13.86 -4.31 9.58
CA ALA A 7 -14.42 -5.42 8.80
C ALA A 7 -15.37 -6.28 9.65
N CYS A 8 -15.18 -6.29 10.98
CA CYS A 8 -16.13 -6.88 11.93
C CYS A 8 -17.36 -5.98 12.21
N CYS A 9 -17.42 -4.75 11.67
CA CYS A 9 -18.55 -3.83 11.84
C CYS A 9 -19.65 -4.01 10.78
N GLU A 10 -19.78 -5.20 10.17
CA GLU A 10 -20.94 -5.65 9.37
C GLU A 10 -22.30 -5.58 10.12
N GLN A 11 -22.38 -4.96 11.31
CA GLN A 11 -23.58 -4.86 12.14
C GLN A 11 -24.05 -3.41 12.41
N ILE A 12 -23.53 -2.39 11.73
CA ILE A 12 -23.86 -0.99 12.05
C ILE A 12 -24.40 -0.18 10.86
N GLY A 13 -25.34 -0.70 10.08
CA GLY A 13 -26.25 0.14 9.24
C GLY A 13 -25.64 1.25 8.36
N PHE A 14 -24.38 1.13 7.93
CA PHE A 14 -23.68 2.08 7.04
C PHE A 14 -23.59 1.50 5.63
N ASP A 15 -23.71 2.37 4.63
CA ASP A 15 -23.68 2.02 3.20
C ASP A 15 -22.25 1.78 2.69
N SER A 16 -21.22 2.28 3.41
CA SER A 16 -19.81 2.06 3.09
C SER A 16 -18.89 2.14 4.32
N ILE A 17 -17.68 1.58 4.21
CA ILE A 17 -16.62 1.71 5.23
C ILE A 17 -16.27 3.18 5.46
N ASN A 18 -16.18 3.97 4.39
CA ASN A 18 -15.88 5.40 4.50
C ASN A 18 -16.95 6.17 5.25
N GLN A 19 -18.23 5.84 5.08
CA GLN A 19 -19.31 6.45 5.85
C GLN A 19 -19.17 6.12 7.35
N ALA A 20 -18.85 4.86 7.69
CA ALA A 20 -18.60 4.47 9.08
C ALA A 20 -17.41 5.23 9.69
N LEU A 21 -16.30 5.35 8.94
CA LEU A 21 -15.12 6.10 9.34
C LEU A 21 -15.43 7.58 9.59
N LEU A 22 -16.22 8.22 8.72
CA LEU A 22 -16.63 9.61 8.92
C LEU A 22 -17.48 9.78 10.17
N GLU A 23 -18.42 8.87 10.42
CA GLU A 23 -19.25 8.89 11.62
C GLU A 23 -18.44 8.66 12.91
N PHE A 24 -17.37 7.87 12.84
CA PHE A 24 -16.44 7.70 13.96
C PHE A 24 -15.62 8.96 14.20
N ALA A 25 -15.10 9.58 13.13
CA ALA A 25 -14.39 10.84 13.23
C ALA A 25 -15.24 11.95 13.86
N LYS A 26 -16.53 12.07 13.49
CA LYS A 26 -17.48 13.03 14.10
C LYS A 26 -17.68 12.81 15.60
N LYS A 27 -17.57 11.56 16.05
CA LYS A 27 -17.73 11.16 17.46
C LYS A 27 -16.41 11.15 18.23
N ASP A 28 -15.34 11.68 17.62
CA ASP A 28 -13.99 11.70 18.20
C ASP A 28 -13.40 10.29 18.45
N ILE A 29 -13.89 9.29 17.71
CA ILE A 29 -13.44 7.90 17.81
C ILE A 29 -12.37 7.67 16.73
N PHE A 30 -11.13 7.39 17.15
CA PHE A 30 -9.97 7.22 16.25
C PHE A 30 -9.79 8.36 15.24
N LYS A 31 -10.25 9.57 15.60
CA LYS A 31 -10.37 10.67 14.65
C LYS A 31 -9.03 11.02 14.00
N ASP A 32 -7.96 11.10 14.79
CA ASP A 32 -6.63 11.45 14.28
C ASP A 32 -6.12 10.40 13.28
N GLU A 33 -6.30 9.12 13.57
CA GLU A 33 -5.94 8.03 12.68
C GLU A 33 -6.78 8.02 11.40
N ILE A 34 -8.10 8.25 11.52
CA ILE A 34 -9.02 8.30 10.39
C ILE A 34 -8.65 9.45 9.46
N LEU A 35 -8.50 10.67 9.99
CA LEU A 35 -8.16 11.84 9.18
C LEU A 35 -6.77 11.72 8.55
N LYS A 36 -5.84 10.98 9.19
CA LYS A 36 -4.49 10.77 8.68
C LYS A 36 -4.39 9.70 7.61
N TYR A 37 -5.13 8.59 7.72
CA TYR A 37 -4.93 7.38 6.90
C TYR A 37 -6.11 7.02 6.00
N ALA A 38 -7.34 7.44 6.30
CA ALA A 38 -8.48 7.13 5.44
C ALA A 38 -8.46 7.98 4.16
N VAL A 39 -8.95 7.43 3.06
CA VAL A 39 -9.05 8.11 1.78
C VAL A 39 -10.51 8.38 1.50
N PHE A 40 -10.87 9.65 1.37
CA PHE A 40 -12.24 10.10 1.15
C PHE A 40 -12.35 10.82 -0.20
N THR A 41 -13.50 10.64 -0.85
CA THR A 41 -13.89 11.41 -2.03
C THR A 41 -14.24 12.85 -1.65
N GLU A 42 -14.24 13.77 -2.61
CA GLU A 42 -14.66 15.16 -2.37
C GLU A 42 -16.08 15.24 -1.79
N ASN A 43 -17.01 14.42 -2.29
CA ASN A 43 -18.38 14.37 -1.79
C ASN A 43 -18.46 13.90 -0.32
N GLU A 44 -17.64 12.91 0.06
CA GLU A 44 -17.54 12.42 1.42
C GLU A 44 -16.98 13.50 2.37
N ILE A 45 -15.93 14.21 1.95
CA ILE A 45 -15.34 15.32 2.72
C ILE A 45 -16.36 16.46 2.88
N GLU A 46 -17.05 16.82 1.80
CA GLU A 46 -18.05 17.89 1.80
C GLU A 46 -19.23 17.57 2.74
N SER A 47 -19.58 16.29 2.89
CA SER A 47 -20.66 15.84 3.79
C SER A 47 -20.38 16.12 5.27
N VAL A 48 -19.11 16.25 5.67
CA VAL A 48 -18.69 16.45 7.07
C VAL A 48 -18.10 17.84 7.35
N LYS A 49 -18.12 18.75 6.36
CA LYS A 49 -17.49 20.08 6.44
C LYS A 49 -17.94 20.96 7.60
N ASN A 50 -19.18 20.74 8.06
CA ASN A 50 -19.78 21.51 9.15
C ASN A 50 -19.62 20.81 10.51
N ASP A 51 -19.25 19.52 10.51
CA ASP A 51 -19.07 18.71 11.71
C ASP A 51 -17.62 18.75 12.21
N LEU A 52 -16.66 18.98 11.30
CA LEU A 52 -15.24 19.04 11.58
C LEU A 52 -14.68 20.47 11.46
N SER A 53 -13.54 20.71 12.09
CA SER A 53 -12.81 21.97 11.99
C SER A 53 -12.20 22.17 10.60
N GLN A 54 -11.91 23.42 10.25
CA GLN A 54 -11.28 23.75 8.97
C GLN A 54 -9.91 23.07 8.77
N ALA A 55 -9.15 22.87 9.84
CA ALA A 55 -7.85 22.19 9.77
C ALA A 55 -7.98 20.68 9.48
N GLU A 56 -9.02 20.04 10.02
CA GLU A 56 -9.33 18.62 9.77
C GLU A 56 -9.80 18.44 8.32
N ILE A 57 -10.69 19.32 7.84
CA ILE A 57 -11.15 19.32 6.44
C ILE A 57 -9.99 19.55 5.47
N GLU A 58 -9.10 20.49 5.76
CA GLU A 58 -7.90 20.73 4.95
C GLU A 58 -6.96 19.52 4.94
N THR A 59 -6.84 18.80 6.05
CA THR A 59 -6.07 17.55 6.13
C THR A 59 -6.65 16.48 5.21
N MET A 60 -7.97 16.29 5.24
CA MET A 60 -8.67 15.35 4.36
C MET A 60 -8.51 15.73 2.89
N LYS A 61 -8.66 17.01 2.54
CA LYS A 61 -8.50 17.52 1.17
C LYS A 61 -7.09 17.33 0.65
N ARG A 62 -6.07 17.68 1.45
CA ARG A 62 -4.67 17.44 1.11
C ARG A 62 -4.42 15.97 0.82
N ARG A 63 -5.00 15.08 1.63
CA ARG A 63 -4.86 13.63 1.43
C ARG A 63 -5.53 13.16 0.15
N ALA A 64 -6.75 13.62 -0.14
CA ALA A 64 -7.46 13.29 -1.38
C ALA A 64 -6.69 13.76 -2.63
N ASP A 65 -6.15 14.99 -2.60
CA ASP A 65 -5.31 15.56 -3.67
C ASP A 65 -4.02 14.75 -3.89
N MET A 66 -3.33 14.36 -2.80
CA MET A 66 -2.16 13.48 -2.88
C MET A 66 -2.51 12.12 -3.52
N VAL A 67 -3.63 11.50 -3.11
CA VAL A 67 -4.09 10.24 -3.71
C VAL A 67 -4.42 10.41 -5.19
N SER A 68 -5.07 11.51 -5.59
CA SER A 68 -5.40 11.77 -6.98
C SER A 68 -4.14 11.81 -7.86
N ILE A 69 -3.13 12.57 -7.43
CA ILE A 69 -1.86 12.65 -8.15
C ILE A 69 -1.16 11.29 -8.19
N ALA A 70 -1.14 10.56 -7.06
CA ALA A 70 -0.53 9.23 -7.03
C ALA A 70 -1.19 8.27 -8.03
N LYS A 71 -2.53 8.30 -8.15
CA LYS A 71 -3.27 7.49 -9.12
C LYS A 71 -2.88 7.83 -10.56
N GLU A 72 -2.73 9.11 -10.88
CA GLU A 72 -2.30 9.55 -12.22
C GLU A 72 -0.90 9.01 -12.55
N LEU A 73 0.07 9.16 -11.65
CA LEU A 73 1.45 8.68 -11.84
C LEU A 73 1.53 7.15 -11.97
N ILE A 74 0.79 6.43 -11.10
CA ILE A 74 0.73 4.97 -11.17
C ILE A 74 0.11 4.52 -12.49
N ASN A 75 -0.99 5.13 -12.91
CA ASN A 75 -1.66 4.77 -14.16
C ASN A 75 -0.81 5.10 -15.40
N GLU A 76 -0.09 6.23 -15.38
CA GLU A 76 0.86 6.58 -16.44
C GLU A 76 1.92 5.48 -16.61
N PHE A 77 2.54 5.04 -15.51
CA PHE A 77 3.49 3.95 -15.52
C PHE A 77 2.86 2.64 -16.04
N THR A 78 1.69 2.22 -15.53
CA THR A 78 1.10 0.93 -15.93
C THR A 78 0.65 0.92 -17.39
N VAL A 79 0.17 2.04 -17.92
CA VAL A 79 -0.22 2.16 -19.32
C VAL A 79 1.01 2.11 -20.22
N ILE A 80 2.11 2.77 -19.83
CA ILE A 80 3.37 2.75 -20.61
C ILE A 80 3.99 1.35 -20.61
N GLU A 81 4.06 0.70 -19.44
CA GLU A 81 4.80 -0.56 -19.28
C GLU A 81 3.99 -1.79 -19.71
N PHE A 82 2.67 -1.80 -19.43
CA PHE A 82 1.82 -2.99 -19.61
C PHE A 82 0.66 -2.80 -20.57
N GLU A 83 0.54 -1.62 -21.21
CA GLU A 83 -0.58 -1.26 -22.10
C GLU A 83 -1.96 -1.41 -21.43
N ASN A 84 -2.02 -1.29 -20.10
CA ASN A 84 -3.23 -1.45 -19.31
C ASN A 84 -3.34 -0.39 -18.20
N ASP A 85 -4.59 0.01 -17.91
CA ASP A 85 -4.88 0.88 -16.78
C ASP A 85 -4.59 0.17 -15.44
N ALA A 86 -4.19 0.95 -14.45
CA ALA A 86 -3.95 0.44 -13.10
C ALA A 86 -5.26 0.05 -12.41
N ASP A 87 -5.24 -1.05 -11.65
CA ASP A 87 -6.38 -1.48 -10.84
C ASP A 87 -6.38 -0.76 -9.49
N PHE A 88 -7.33 0.17 -9.32
CA PHE A 88 -7.53 0.92 -8.08
C PHE A 88 -8.66 0.38 -7.19
N SER A 89 -9.12 -0.86 -7.41
CA SER A 89 -10.17 -1.49 -6.61
C SER A 89 -9.77 -1.68 -5.14
N ASP A 90 -8.50 -1.98 -4.87
CA ASP A 90 -7.91 -2.03 -3.54
C ASP A 90 -6.77 -1.01 -3.39
N LEU A 91 -7.06 0.11 -2.73
CA LEU A 91 -6.07 1.18 -2.51
C LEU A 91 -4.96 0.79 -1.54
N SER A 92 -5.11 -0.31 -0.79
CA SER A 92 -4.05 -0.84 0.08
C SER A 92 -3.05 -1.74 -0.67
N HIS A 93 -3.42 -2.20 -1.87
CA HIS A 93 -2.63 -3.09 -2.68
C HIS A 93 -2.90 -2.89 -4.18
N ILE A 94 -2.29 -1.85 -4.78
CA ILE A 94 -2.34 -1.61 -6.23
C ILE A 94 -1.14 -2.32 -6.86
N PRO A 95 -1.32 -3.42 -7.60
CA PRO A 95 -0.21 -4.13 -8.21
C PRO A 95 0.42 -3.28 -9.33
N ILE A 96 1.75 -3.13 -9.30
CA ILE A 96 2.48 -2.37 -10.33
C ILE A 96 3.59 -3.17 -11.01
N ALA A 97 4.11 -4.24 -10.41
CA ALA A 97 5.00 -5.16 -11.11
C ALA A 97 4.93 -6.57 -10.50
N TYR A 98 5.08 -7.57 -11.36
CA TYR A 98 5.22 -8.95 -10.95
C TYR A 98 6.18 -9.67 -11.88
N THR A 99 7.17 -10.35 -11.30
CA THR A 99 8.08 -11.21 -12.05
C THR A 99 8.64 -12.31 -11.13
N THR A 100 9.54 -13.13 -11.67
CA THR A 100 10.27 -14.16 -10.95
C THR A 100 11.76 -13.85 -11.04
N ASP A 101 12.47 -13.93 -9.92
CA ASP A 101 13.92 -13.76 -9.90
C ASP A 101 14.59 -14.86 -10.73
N GLU A 102 15.46 -14.46 -11.66
CA GLU A 102 16.08 -15.41 -12.60
C GLU A 102 17.10 -16.35 -11.93
N ILE A 103 17.54 -16.03 -10.71
CA ILE A 103 18.58 -16.79 -9.99
C ILE A 103 17.95 -17.82 -9.06
N LEU A 104 17.10 -17.38 -8.13
CA LEU A 104 16.48 -18.26 -7.13
C LEU A 104 15.06 -18.70 -7.49
N GLU A 105 14.52 -18.24 -8.62
CA GLU A 105 13.16 -18.55 -9.08
C GLU A 105 12.04 -18.15 -8.09
N PHE A 106 12.33 -17.20 -7.19
CA PHE A 106 11.34 -16.68 -6.24
C PHE A 106 10.52 -15.53 -6.81
N PRO A 107 9.22 -15.44 -6.44
CA PRO A 107 8.37 -14.35 -6.90
C PRO A 107 8.83 -13.01 -6.35
N ILE A 108 8.81 -12.00 -7.22
CA ILE A 108 8.96 -10.59 -6.88
C ILE A 108 7.62 -9.92 -7.16
N ASN A 109 7.01 -9.35 -6.12
CA ASN A 109 5.75 -8.61 -6.23
C ASN A 109 5.99 -7.17 -5.77
N VAL A 110 5.59 -6.21 -6.60
CA VAL A 110 5.68 -4.79 -6.28
C VAL A 110 4.30 -4.16 -6.38
N PHE A 111 3.90 -3.46 -5.32
CA PHE A 111 2.61 -2.82 -5.23
C PHE A 111 2.69 -1.47 -4.51
N VAL A 112 1.68 -0.64 -4.73
CA VAL A 112 1.53 0.63 -4.03
C VAL A 112 0.38 0.53 -3.03
N ASP A 113 0.66 0.92 -1.78
CA ASP A 113 -0.32 1.10 -0.71
C ASP A 113 -0.59 2.60 -0.55
N LEU A 114 -1.69 3.10 -1.13
CA LEU A 114 -2.10 4.50 -1.03
C LEU A 114 -2.74 4.85 0.32
N GLU A 115 -3.18 3.86 1.10
CA GLU A 115 -3.62 4.10 2.47
C GLU A 115 -2.43 4.45 3.38
N LYS A 116 -1.30 3.78 3.18
CA LYS A 116 -0.05 4.06 3.91
C LYS A 116 0.91 4.99 3.17
N MET A 117 0.60 5.37 1.92
CA MET A 117 1.47 6.15 1.03
C MET A 117 2.86 5.54 0.89
N LYS A 118 2.91 4.24 0.60
CA LYS A 118 4.14 3.45 0.48
C LYS A 118 4.18 2.65 -0.82
N LEU A 119 5.33 2.65 -1.48
CA LEU A 119 5.68 1.67 -2.51
C LEU A 119 6.33 0.49 -1.80
N VAL A 120 5.82 -0.71 -2.05
CA VAL A 120 6.24 -1.93 -1.36
C VAL A 120 6.72 -2.94 -2.39
N LYS A 121 7.93 -3.47 -2.18
CA LYS A 121 8.47 -4.61 -2.90
C LYS A 121 8.55 -5.78 -1.94
N ARG A 122 8.01 -6.91 -2.37
CA ARG A 122 8.02 -8.19 -1.66
C ARG A 122 8.78 -9.23 -2.46
N TYR A 123 9.63 -9.99 -1.77
CA TYR A 123 10.43 -11.05 -2.37
C TYR A 123 10.19 -12.38 -1.64
N ASN A 124 9.97 -13.45 -2.40
CA ASN A 124 9.71 -14.81 -1.89
C ASN A 124 8.53 -14.90 -0.88
N ASN A 125 7.53 -14.02 -0.98
CA ASN A 125 6.44 -13.90 0.00
C ASN A 125 6.92 -13.76 1.46
N ASN A 126 8.16 -13.37 1.68
CA ASN A 126 8.76 -13.22 2.99
C ASN A 126 8.83 -11.74 3.33
N SER A 127 8.06 -11.34 4.35
CA SER A 127 7.99 -9.95 4.80
C SER A 127 9.30 -9.42 5.39
N GLU A 128 10.26 -10.28 5.74
CA GLU A 128 11.58 -9.86 6.25
C GLU A 128 12.40 -9.11 5.19
N PHE A 129 12.19 -9.44 3.92
CA PHE A 129 12.87 -8.82 2.78
C PHE A 129 12.00 -7.80 2.06
N ASP A 130 10.82 -7.49 2.61
CA ASP A 130 9.96 -6.44 2.08
C ASP A 130 10.69 -5.09 2.20
N SER A 131 10.93 -4.42 1.08
CA SER A 131 11.40 -3.04 1.09
C SER A 131 10.22 -2.10 0.85
N GLY A 132 10.14 -1.05 1.67
CA GLY A 132 9.04 -0.09 1.62
C GLY A 132 9.56 1.34 1.56
N VAL A 133 9.15 2.10 0.55
CA VAL A 133 9.52 3.51 0.40
C VAL A 133 8.29 4.38 0.66
N TYR A 134 8.33 5.17 1.72
CA TYR A 134 7.27 6.14 2.04
C TYR A 134 7.38 7.38 1.13
N PHE A 135 6.27 7.77 0.53
CA PHE A 135 6.17 8.94 -0.35
C PHE A 135 5.12 9.97 0.08
N GLY A 136 4.38 9.71 1.17
CA GLY A 136 3.31 10.60 1.65
C GLY A 136 3.77 11.87 2.38
N GLU A 137 5.06 12.20 2.34
CA GLU A 137 5.61 13.39 3.00
C GLU A 137 5.30 14.68 2.22
N SER A 138 5.44 14.64 0.89
CA SER A 138 5.22 15.78 0.02
C SER A 138 4.92 15.36 -1.41
N LYS A 139 4.33 16.27 -2.20
CA LYS A 139 4.15 16.06 -3.64
C LYS A 139 5.49 15.83 -4.34
N ASP A 140 6.53 16.56 -3.97
CA ASP A 140 7.86 16.41 -4.57
C ASP A 140 8.44 15.00 -4.36
N LYS A 141 8.30 14.45 -3.14
CA LYS A 141 8.74 13.08 -2.84
C LYS A 141 7.93 12.05 -3.64
N MET A 142 6.64 12.29 -3.79
CA MET A 142 5.75 11.46 -4.60
C MET A 142 6.11 11.48 -6.09
N TYR A 143 6.34 12.67 -6.69
CA TYR A 143 6.82 12.76 -8.07
C TYR A 143 8.19 12.12 -8.26
N MET A 144 9.09 12.28 -7.28
CA MET A 144 10.42 11.67 -7.35
C MET A 144 10.35 10.13 -7.37
N ILE A 145 9.41 9.53 -6.63
CA ILE A 145 9.29 8.06 -6.53
C ILE A 145 8.35 7.52 -7.61
N LEU A 146 7.08 7.94 -7.61
CA LEU A 146 6.05 7.39 -8.49
C LEU A 146 6.15 7.95 -9.92
N GLY A 147 6.76 9.11 -10.12
CA GLY A 147 6.97 9.69 -11.45
C GLY A 147 8.23 9.20 -12.17
N ASN A 148 9.07 8.40 -11.53
CA ASN A 148 10.27 7.80 -12.14
C ASN A 148 10.28 6.27 -11.93
N LEU A 149 9.10 5.65 -12.02
CA LEU A 149 9.01 4.18 -11.93
C LEU A 149 9.60 3.55 -13.20
N GLU A 150 10.53 2.62 -13.02
CA GLU A 150 11.10 1.80 -14.08
C GLU A 150 11.00 0.33 -13.68
N PHE A 151 10.49 -0.54 -14.56
CA PHE A 151 10.24 -1.94 -14.24
C PHE A 151 11.48 -2.66 -13.72
N ASP A 152 12.61 -2.50 -14.41
CA ASP A 152 13.88 -3.14 -14.07
C ASP A 152 14.37 -2.73 -12.67
N GLU A 153 14.21 -1.46 -12.29
CA GLU A 153 14.56 -0.99 -10.95
C GLU A 153 13.64 -1.58 -9.87
N LEU A 154 12.33 -1.63 -10.15
CA LEU A 154 11.34 -2.17 -9.23
C LEU A 154 11.59 -3.64 -8.94
N VAL A 155 11.97 -4.43 -9.94
CA VAL A 155 12.16 -5.87 -9.79
C VAL A 155 13.58 -6.27 -9.37
N SER A 156 14.56 -5.37 -9.42
CA SER A 156 15.95 -5.65 -9.04
C SER A 156 16.14 -6.11 -7.58
N VAL A 157 16.59 -7.36 -7.38
CA VAL A 157 16.91 -7.91 -6.04
C VAL A 157 18.42 -7.79 -5.77
N PRO A 158 18.84 -7.25 -4.62
CA PRO A 158 20.26 -7.22 -4.26
C PRO A 158 20.83 -8.61 -3.96
N ASP A 159 22.10 -8.85 -4.28
CA ASP A 159 22.73 -10.16 -4.07
C ASP A 159 22.73 -10.61 -2.60
N TYR A 160 22.92 -9.68 -1.65
CA TYR A 160 22.89 -10.03 -0.23
C TYR A 160 21.53 -10.59 0.23
N VAL A 161 20.42 -10.12 -0.37
CA VAL A 161 19.07 -10.65 -0.08
C VAL A 161 18.96 -12.09 -0.57
N ARG A 162 19.47 -12.38 -1.77
CA ARG A 162 19.52 -13.74 -2.33
C ARG A 162 20.36 -14.67 -1.46
N GLU A 163 21.51 -14.21 -1.00
CA GLU A 163 22.41 -14.99 -0.15
C GLU A 163 21.80 -15.30 1.23
N GLU A 164 20.99 -14.41 1.80
CA GLU A 164 20.32 -14.63 3.08
C GLU A 164 19.18 -15.65 2.94
N ILE A 165 18.28 -15.46 1.97
CA ILE A 165 17.17 -16.41 1.74
C ILE A 165 17.70 -17.80 1.35
N GLY A 166 18.68 -17.85 0.43
CA GLY A 166 19.24 -19.13 -0.01
C GLY A 166 19.88 -19.94 1.11
N LYS A 167 20.29 -19.30 2.22
CA LYS A 167 20.79 -20.01 3.41
C LYS A 167 19.65 -20.66 4.20
N ASP A 168 18.51 -20.00 4.32
CA ASP A 168 17.35 -20.54 5.05
C ASP A 168 16.77 -21.78 4.36
N ASP A 169 16.67 -21.75 3.02
CA ASP A 169 16.21 -22.92 2.24
C ASP A 169 17.22 -24.08 2.30
N ALA A 170 18.52 -23.78 2.35
CA ALA A 170 19.56 -24.80 2.49
C ALA A 170 19.56 -25.46 3.88
N LEU A 171 19.11 -24.75 4.93
CA LEU A 171 19.03 -25.29 6.29
C LEU A 171 17.86 -26.28 6.44
N ASP A 172 16.77 -26.13 5.70
CA ASP A 172 15.62 -27.05 5.75
C ASP A 172 15.96 -28.45 5.17
N MET A 173 16.91 -28.53 4.23
CA MET A 173 17.40 -29.81 3.70
C MET A 173 18.31 -30.59 4.66
N THR A 174 18.82 -29.97 5.73
CA THR A 174 19.78 -30.62 6.66
C THR A 174 19.14 -31.20 7.93
N ASN A 175 17.89 -30.84 8.24
CA ASN A 175 17.24 -31.24 9.49
C ASN A 175 16.47 -32.58 9.46
N ASN A 176 16.49 -33.33 8.35
CA ASN A 176 15.83 -34.63 8.27
C ASN A 176 16.76 -35.85 8.55
N SER A 177 17.95 -35.61 9.11
CA SER A 177 18.94 -36.65 9.39
C SER A 177 19.16 -36.89 10.89
N SER A 178 18.12 -37.13 11.69
CA SER A 178 18.22 -37.82 13.01
C SER A 178 16.86 -38.03 13.72
N ARG A 179 15.93 -38.75 13.09
CA ARG A 179 14.93 -39.54 13.86
C ARG A 179 14.67 -40.85 13.14
N SER A 180 15.60 -41.79 13.31
CA SER A 180 15.32 -43.22 13.22
C SER A 180 15.38 -43.80 14.63
N LEU A 181 14.42 -44.69 14.91
CA LEU A 181 14.03 -45.28 16.21
C LEU A 181 15.18 -45.66 17.16
#